data_AF-A0A1Q7VDK8-F1
#
_entry.id   AF-A0A1Q7VDK8-F1
#
_cell.length_a   1.000
_cell.length_b   1.000
_cell.length_c   1.000
_cell.angle_alpha   90.00
_cell.angle_beta   90.00
_cell.angle_gamma   90.00
#
_symmetry.space_group_name_H-M   'P 1'
#
loop_
_entity.id
_entity.type
_entity.pdbx_description
1 polymer ?
#
loop_
_entity_poly.entity_id
_entity_poly.type
_entity_poly.pdbx_seq_one_letter_code
_entity_poly.pdbx_strand_id
1 'polypeptide(L)' 'MRQLALVGGLTVLAVGIAAQQPAAAPSPRVLEVGAIAPDFSVPGATRFGTLRGPVRLSDYKGKTVVLAFFFKARTRG' A
#
# COMPACT_ATOMS: atom_id res chain seq x y z
N MET A 1 -49.49 -33.16 36.03
CA MET A 1 -48.12 -33.69 36.11
C MET A 1 -47.74 -34.25 34.74
N ARG A 2 -46.54 -33.88 34.22
CA ARG A 2 -45.82 -34.46 33.06
C ARG A 2 -46.43 -34.06 31.70
N GLN A 3 -46.06 -32.94 31.05
CA GLN A 3 -44.75 -32.62 30.46
C GLN A 3 -44.00 -33.83 29.90
N LEU A 4 -44.08 -34.00 28.59
CA LEU A 4 -43.05 -34.58 27.71
C LEU A 4 -43.46 -34.31 26.25
N ALA A 5 -43.15 -33.11 25.77
CA ALA A 5 -43.25 -32.77 24.35
C ALA A 5 -42.05 -33.39 23.62
N LEU A 6 -42.37 -34.15 22.57
CA LEU A 6 -41.49 -34.96 21.77
C LEU A 6 -40.57 -34.11 20.88
N VAL A 7 -39.32 -34.54 20.82
CA VAL A 7 -38.20 -34.09 19.99
C VAL A 7 -38.51 -34.24 18.48
N GLY A 8 -37.99 -33.33 17.66
CA GLY A 8 -37.88 -33.55 16.21
C GLY A 8 -37.14 -32.42 15.51
N GLY A 9 -35.81 -32.43 15.59
CA GLY A 9 -34.91 -31.37 15.15
C GLY A 9 -34.97 -31.05 13.64
N LEU A 10 -34.95 -29.74 13.36
CA LEU A 10 -34.81 -29.18 12.02
C LEU A 10 -33.32 -29.26 11.61
N THR A 11 -32.94 -30.26 10.82
CA THR A 11 -31.60 -30.34 10.21
C THR A 11 -31.45 -29.26 9.15
N VAL A 12 -30.73 -28.19 9.48
CA VAL A 12 -30.32 -27.13 8.54
C VAL A 12 -29.17 -27.66 7.68
N LEU A 13 -29.44 -27.84 6.38
CA LEU A 13 -28.43 -28.08 5.35
C LEU A 13 -27.68 -26.76 5.08
N ALA A 14 -26.56 -26.55 5.77
CA ALA A 14 -25.63 -25.47 5.46
C ALA A 14 -24.75 -25.88 4.27
N VAL A 15 -25.22 -25.61 3.05
CA VAL A 15 -24.38 -25.67 1.85
C VAL A 15 -23.41 -24.49 1.92
N GLY A 16 -22.17 -24.79 2.31
CA GLY A 16 -21.09 -23.81 2.40
C GLY A 16 -20.81 -23.18 1.04
N ILE A 17 -21.16 -21.91 0.92
CA ILE A 17 -20.60 -20.98 -0.05
C ILE A 17 -19.08 -20.93 0.14
N ALA A 18 -18.32 -21.60 -0.74
CA ALA A 18 -16.89 -21.36 -0.83
C ALA A 18 -16.68 -19.92 -1.30
N ALA A 19 -16.45 -19.01 -0.35
CA ALA A 19 -16.09 -17.63 -0.64
C ALA A 19 -14.80 -17.62 -1.47
N GLN A 20 -14.85 -17.11 -2.70
CA GLN A 20 -13.66 -16.83 -3.49
C GLN A 20 -12.86 -15.75 -2.75
N GLN A 21 -11.79 -16.15 -2.09
CA GLN A 21 -10.88 -15.21 -1.45
C GLN A 21 -10.20 -14.37 -2.54
N PRO A 22 -10.25 -13.02 -2.47
CA PRO A 22 -9.53 -12.17 -3.40
C PRO A 22 -8.05 -12.53 -3.40
N ALA A 23 -7.47 -12.71 -4.59
CA ALA A 23 -6.04 -12.94 -4.73
C ALA A 23 -5.28 -11.76 -4.09
N ALA A 24 -4.28 -12.06 -3.27
CA ALA A 24 -3.44 -11.04 -2.66
C ALA A 24 -2.77 -10.18 -3.75
N ALA A 25 -2.78 -8.87 -3.55
CA ALA A 25 -2.13 -7.95 -4.48
C ALA A 25 -0.63 -8.27 -4.58
N PRO A 26 -0.02 -8.18 -5.79
CA PRO A 26 1.39 -8.44 -5.96
C PRO A 26 2.23 -7.48 -5.10
N SER A 27 3.24 -8.03 -4.45
CA SER A 27 4.17 -7.26 -3.62
C SER A 27 4.91 -6.21 -4.45
N PRO A 28 5.19 -5.01 -3.91
CA PRO A 28 6.01 -4.02 -4.60
C PRO A 28 7.39 -4.60 -4.93
N ARG A 29 7.86 -4.38 -6.16
CA ARG A 29 9.23 -4.76 -6.54
C ARG A 29 10.23 -3.87 -5.80
N VAL A 30 11.16 -4.50 -5.08
CA VAL A 30 12.30 -3.81 -4.48
C VAL A 30 13.29 -3.44 -5.60
N LEU A 31 13.87 -2.25 -5.52
CA LEU A 31 14.86 -1.79 -6.50
C LEU A 31 16.24 -2.34 -6.12
N GLU A 32 16.83 -3.15 -7.00
CA GLU A 32 18.15 -3.76 -6.81
C GLU A 32 19.29 -2.77 -7.12
N VAL A 33 20.46 -3.00 -6.50
CA VAL A 33 21.67 -2.21 -6.77
C VAL A 33 22.13 -2.46 -8.22
N GLY A 34 22.49 -1.38 -8.93
CA GLY A 34 22.89 -1.44 -10.33
C GLY A 34 21.72 -1.39 -11.33
N ALA A 35 20.48 -1.53 -10.86
CA ALA A 35 19.31 -1.25 -11.69
C ALA A 35 19.28 0.23 -12.08
N ILE A 36 18.78 0.51 -13.28
CA ILE A 36 18.54 1.89 -13.72
C ILE A 36 17.48 2.51 -12.81
N ALA A 37 17.81 3.62 -12.16
CA ALA A 37 16.86 4.36 -11.35
C ALA A 37 15.68 4.83 -12.22
N PRO A 38 14.43 4.47 -11.88
CA PRO A 38 13.25 4.93 -12.61
C PRO A 38 13.13 6.45 -12.54
N ASP A 39 12.78 7.09 -13.67
CA ASP A 39 12.49 8.52 -13.64
C ASP A 39 11.15 8.77 -12.94
N PHE A 40 11.10 9.85 -12.16
CA PHE A 40 9.90 10.27 -11.48
C PHE A 40 9.92 11.78 -11.26
N SER A 41 8.74 12.33 -10.99
CA SER A 41 8.52 13.75 -10.76
C SER A 41 7.74 13.95 -9.48
N VAL A 42 8.17 14.90 -8.65
CA VAL A 42 7.51 15.26 -7.38
C VAL A 42 7.32 16.77 -7.27
N PRO A 43 6.30 17.25 -6.53
CA PRO A 43 6.22 18.65 -6.15
C PRO A 43 7.48 19.03 -5.34
N GLY A 44 8.17 20.07 -5.77
CA GLY A 44 9.31 20.60 -5.04
C GLY A 44 8.89 21.55 -3.92
N ALA A 45 9.68 21.59 -2.85
CA ALA A 45 9.51 22.59 -1.79
C ALA A 45 10.85 23.00 -1.19
N THR A 46 10.99 24.29 -0.89
CA THR A 46 12.17 24.87 -0.22
C THR A 46 11.77 25.45 1.14
N ARG A 47 12.65 26.24 1.76
CA ARG A 47 12.31 27.04 2.94
C ARG A 47 11.29 28.16 2.63
N PHE A 48 11.12 28.53 1.37
CA PHE A 48 10.25 29.63 0.93
C PHE A 48 8.86 29.17 0.44
N GLY A 49 8.56 27.88 0.55
CA GLY A 49 7.29 27.29 0.09
C GLY A 49 7.47 26.30 -1.06
N THR A 50 6.36 26.00 -1.74
CA THR A 50 6.32 25.09 -2.89
C THR A 50 6.90 25.76 -4.13
N LEU A 51 7.55 24.95 -4.98
CA LEU A 51 8.01 25.40 -6.28
C LEU A 51 6.84 25.49 -7.26
N ARG A 52 6.93 26.38 -8.26
CA ARG A 52 5.93 26.47 -9.34
C ARG A 52 5.91 25.22 -10.22
N GLY A 53 7.09 24.68 -10.49
CA GLY A 53 7.28 23.47 -11.28
C GLY A 53 7.61 22.26 -10.41
N PRO A 54 7.36 21.05 -10.91
CA PRO A 54 7.84 19.86 -10.25
C PRO A 54 9.37 19.71 -10.39
N VAL A 55 9.94 18.81 -9.61
CA VAL A 55 11.34 18.38 -9.70
C VAL A 55 11.36 16.98 -10.29
N ARG A 56 12.14 16.76 -11.35
CA ARG A 56 12.26 15.46 -12.01
C ARG A 56 13.65 14.85 -11.77
N LEU A 57 13.72 13.53 -11.57
CA LEU A 57 15.00 12.86 -11.32
C LEU A 57 15.95 13.01 -12.52
N SER A 58 15.43 12.96 -13.74
CA SER A 58 16.21 13.16 -14.97
C SER A 58 16.87 14.54 -15.11
N ASP A 59 16.40 15.57 -14.38
CA ASP A 59 17.04 16.89 -14.37
C ASP A 59 18.43 16.86 -13.72
N TYR A 60 18.73 15.81 -12.95
CA TYR A 60 20.02 15.61 -12.26
C TYR A 60 20.96 14.63 -12.98
N LYS A 61 20.70 14.28 -14.24
CA LYS A 61 21.61 13.41 -15.02
C LYS A 61 23.04 13.96 -15.00
N GLY A 62 24.01 13.04 -14.87
CA GLY A 62 25.44 13.40 -14.74
C GLY A 62 25.86 13.85 -13.34
N LYS A 63 24.96 13.83 -12.35
CA LYS A 63 25.27 14.08 -10.93
C LYS A 63 25.04 12.83 -10.09
N THR A 64 25.77 12.73 -8.99
CA THR A 64 25.44 11.78 -7.92
C THR A 64 24.26 12.35 -7.11
N VAL A 65 23.20 11.56 -6.97
CA VAL A 65 21.96 11.96 -6.30
C VAL A 65 21.68 10.99 -5.16
N VAL A 66 21.34 11.53 -3.99
CA VAL A 66 20.90 10.74 -2.84
C VAL A 66 19.39 10.93 -2.68
N LEU A 67 18.65 9.82 -2.66
CA LEU A 67 17.21 9.81 -2.41
C LEU A 67 16.95 9.32 -0.98
N ALA A 68 16.32 10.15 -0.17
CA ALA A 68 15.92 9.82 1.19
C ALA A 68 14.41 9.99 1.35
N PHE A 69 13.74 8.93 1.80
CA PHE A 69 12.30 8.92 2.03
C PHE A 69 12.02 9.04 3.53
N PHE A 70 11.10 9.94 3.88
CA PHE A 70 10.66 10.16 5.24
C PHE A 70 9.16 9.95 5.31
N PHE A 71 8.66 9.18 6.29
CA PHE A 71 7.22 9.07 6.53
C PHE A 71 6.59 10.43 6.85
N LYS A 72 7.34 11.28 7.56
CA LYS A 72 6.98 12.66 7.85
C LYS A 72 8.24 13.53 7.86
N ALA A 73 8.34 14.46 6.91
CA ALA A 73 9.47 15.36 6.80
C ALA A 73 9.23 16.66 7.59
N ARG A 74 10.33 17.31 8.03
CA ARG A 74 10.32 18.62 8.72
C ARG A 74 9.49 18.67 10.01
N THR A 75 9.50 17.59 10.81
CA THR A 75 8.91 17.61 12.16
C THR A 75 9.78 18.44 13.11
N ARG A 76 9.16 19.06 14.13
CA ARG A 76 9.92 19.53 15.29
C ARG A 76 10.36 18.31 16.10
N GLY A 77 11.58 18.36 16.64
CA GLY A 77 12.08 17.37 17.60
C GLY A 77 11.36 17.47 18.93
#